data_AF-A0A1Q2SKY4-F1
#
_entry.id   AF-A0A1Q2SKY4-F1
#
_cell.length_a   1.000
_cell.length_b   1.000
_cell.length_c   1.000
_cell.angle_alpha   90.00
_cell.angle_beta   90.00
_cell.angle_gamma   90.00
#
_symmetry.space_group_name_H-M   'P 1'
#
loop_
_entity.id
_entity.type
_entity.pdbx_description
1 polymer ?
#
loop_
_entity_poly.entity_id
_entity_poly.type
_entity_poly.pdbx_seq_one_letter_code
_entity_poly.pdbx_strand_id
1 'polypeptide(L)'
;MLKRLYFLLTIASLLIAACSSGPARTYAKGNHKGSVWNVDGDFNEGSNSLKIYINGYKAISGRLSFFGDTAIMNGEYQGEEASAHCRRRGGTYSDYVRCTVFVNGQKAATIQW
;
A
#
# COMPACT_ATOMS: atom_id res chain seq x y z
N MET A 1 -24.67 11.61 -38.91
CA MET A 1 -23.92 12.29 -37.82
C MET A 1 -23.88 11.52 -36.49
N LEU A 2 -24.46 10.30 -36.37
CA LEU A 2 -24.41 9.52 -35.11
C LEU A 2 -23.10 8.74 -34.86
N LYS A 3 -22.31 8.43 -35.89
CA LYS A 3 -21.09 7.60 -35.76
C LYS A 3 -19.94 8.27 -34.99
N ARG A 4 -19.91 9.62 -34.95
CA ARG A 4 -18.87 10.38 -34.22
C ARG A 4 -19.12 10.44 -32.72
N LEU A 5 -20.37 10.26 -32.28
CA LEU A 5 -20.75 10.34 -30.87
C LEU A 5 -20.40 9.06 -30.10
N TYR A 6 -20.43 7.90 -30.77
CA TYR A 6 -20.02 6.62 -30.19
C TYR A 6 -18.53 6.53 -29.91
N PHE A 7 -17.69 7.19 -30.73
CA PHE A 7 -16.23 7.11 -30.59
C PHE A 7 -15.69 7.88 -29.37
N LEU A 8 -16.41 8.92 -28.94
CA LEU A 8 -16.07 9.68 -27.72
C LEU A 8 -16.47 8.94 -26.44
N LEU A 9 -17.49 8.09 -26.48
CA LEU A 9 -17.96 7.34 -25.30
C LEU A 9 -17.04 6.16 -24.94
N THR A 10 -16.32 5.59 -25.91
CA THR A 10 -15.44 4.43 -25.67
C THR A 10 -14.08 4.79 -25.06
N ILE A 11 -13.66 6.06 -25.11
CA ILE A 11 -12.38 6.51 -24.54
C ILE A 11 -12.51 6.86 -23.05
N ALA A 12 -13.73 7.18 -22.59
CA ALA A 12 -14.00 7.58 -21.20
C ALA A 12 -13.98 6.41 -20.19
N SER A 13 -14.11 5.17 -20.64
CA SER A 13 -14.18 3.98 -19.77
C SER A 13 -12.80 3.38 -19.40
N LEU A 14 -11.69 3.94 -19.91
CA LEU A 14 -10.34 3.36 -19.73
C LEU A 14 -9.53 3.98 -18.58
N LEU A 15 -10.20 4.61 -17.61
CA LEU A 15 -9.57 5.17 -16.40
C LEU A 15 -10.04 4.46 -15.13
N ILE A 16 -10.30 3.16 -15.20
CA ILE A 16 -10.43 2.33 -14.01
C ILE A 16 -9.03 2.21 -13.42
N ALA A 17 -8.70 3.11 -12.49
CA ALA A 17 -7.42 3.15 -11.80
C ALA A 17 -7.10 1.76 -11.25
N ALA A 18 -5.99 1.17 -11.72
CA ALA A 18 -5.45 -0.09 -11.22
C ALA A 18 -5.01 0.11 -9.76
N CYS A 19 -5.93 -0.17 -8.84
CA CYS A 19 -5.65 -0.23 -7.42
C CYS A 19 -5.47 -1.70 -7.05
N SER A 20 -4.26 -2.08 -6.66
CA SER A 20 -3.95 -3.42 -6.18
C SER A 20 -4.03 -3.42 -4.66
N SER A 21 -4.92 -4.24 -4.10
CA SER A 21 -4.99 -4.49 -2.66
C SER A 21 -4.07 -5.65 -2.31
N GLY A 22 -3.23 -5.49 -1.29
CA GLY A 22 -2.26 -6.49 -0.88
C GLY A 22 -2.91 -7.50 0.04
N PRO A 23 -2.48 -8.78 0.05
CA PRO A 23 -3.06 -9.77 0.94
C PRO A 23 -2.85 -9.34 2.40
N ALA A 24 -3.94 -9.28 3.16
CA ALA A 24 -3.92 -9.03 4.59
C ALA A 24 -3.06 -10.09 5.29
N ARG A 25 -2.14 -9.65 6.16
CA ARG A 25 -1.31 -10.54 6.97
C ARG A 25 -1.58 -10.29 8.45
N THR A 26 -1.96 -11.36 9.13
CA THR A 26 -2.07 -11.40 10.59
C THR A 26 -0.68 -11.57 11.21
N TYR A 27 -0.35 -10.71 12.17
CA TYR A 27 0.90 -10.78 12.92
C TYR A 27 0.65 -10.89 14.42
N ALA A 28 1.26 -11.91 15.02
CA ALA A 28 1.43 -11.99 16.47
C ALA A 28 2.78 -11.35 16.84
N LYS A 29 2.74 -10.28 17.62
CA LYS A 29 3.95 -9.63 18.14
C LYS A 29 4.76 -10.61 18.99
N GLY A 30 6.03 -10.80 18.62
CA GLY A 30 6.96 -11.61 19.42
C GLY A 30 7.01 -11.07 20.85
N ASN A 31 6.72 -11.92 21.84
CA ASN A 31 6.58 -11.57 23.26
C ASN A 31 5.41 -10.64 23.67
N HIS A 32 4.38 -10.45 22.84
CA HIS A 32 3.19 -9.70 23.26
C HIS A 32 2.06 -10.65 23.68
N LYS A 33 1.56 -10.48 24.91
CA LYS A 33 0.29 -11.06 25.38
C LYS A 33 -0.93 -10.26 24.89
N GLY A 34 -0.83 -9.56 23.76
CA GLY A 34 -1.89 -8.70 23.20
C GLY A 34 -2.46 -9.27 21.90
N SER A 35 -3.56 -8.67 21.42
CA SER A 35 -4.25 -9.11 20.20
C SER A 35 -3.32 -9.09 18.98
N VAL A 36 -3.43 -10.12 18.14
CA VAL A 36 -2.84 -10.18 16.80
C VAL A 36 -3.27 -8.94 16.01
N TRP A 37 -2.33 -8.24 15.39
CA TRP A 37 -2.63 -7.13 14.49
C TRP A 37 -2.87 -7.67 13.08
N ASN A 38 -3.99 -7.28 12.48
CA ASN A 38 -4.23 -7.49 11.06
C ASN A 38 -3.66 -6.30 10.29
N VAL A 39 -2.67 -6.53 9.44
CA VAL A 39 -2.05 -5.48 8.63
C VAL A 39 -2.34 -5.74 7.16
N ASP A 40 -2.95 -4.76 6.51
CA ASP A 40 -3.26 -4.77 5.08
C ASP A 40 -2.87 -3.42 4.45
N GLY A 41 -3.08 -3.29 3.14
CA GLY A 41 -2.88 -2.01 2.49
C GLY A 41 -3.26 -1.98 1.02
N ASP A 42 -3.38 -0.74 0.55
CA ASP A 42 -3.72 -0.40 -0.82
C ASP A 42 -2.52 0.26 -1.48
N PHE A 43 -2.14 -0.26 -2.64
CA PHE A 43 -1.16 0.38 -3.51
C PHE A 43 -1.81 0.76 -4.84
N ASN A 44 -1.72 2.04 -5.18
CA ASN A 44 -2.17 2.57 -6.46
C ASN A 44 -0.95 2.86 -7.34
N GLU A 45 -0.73 2.01 -8.34
CA GLU A 45 0.41 2.09 -9.25
C GLU A 45 0.45 3.40 -10.03
N GLY A 46 -0.71 3.86 -10.53
CA GLY A 46 -0.78 5.07 -11.36
C GLY A 46 -0.40 6.36 -10.62
N SER A 47 -0.63 6.43 -9.31
CA SER A 47 -0.32 7.60 -8.47
C SER A 47 0.85 7.37 -7.51
N ASN A 48 1.40 6.16 -7.48
CA ASN A 48 2.34 5.68 -6.45
C ASN A 48 1.86 5.89 -5.01
N SER A 49 0.55 6.02 -4.80
CA SER A 49 -0.04 6.20 -3.47
C SER A 49 -0.07 4.87 -2.73
N LEU A 50 0.35 4.91 -1.47
CA LEU A 50 0.29 3.77 -0.56
C LEU A 50 -0.51 4.14 0.68
N LYS A 51 -1.40 3.25 1.09
CA LYS A 51 -2.11 3.31 2.38
C LYS A 51 -1.93 1.98 3.08
N ILE A 52 -1.68 2.01 4.38
CA ILE A 52 -1.55 0.82 5.21
C ILE A 52 -2.53 0.95 6.35
N TYR A 53 -3.27 -0.13 6.58
CA TYR A 53 -4.23 -0.20 7.66
C TYR A 53 -3.83 -1.27 8.67
N ILE A 54 -4.03 -0.95 9.93
CA ILE A 54 -3.79 -1.83 11.07
C ILE A 54 -5.14 -2.01 11.75
N ASN A 55 -5.65 -3.24 11.77
CA ASN A 55 -7.01 -3.58 12.22
C ASN A 55 -8.09 -2.72 11.55
N GLY A 56 -7.94 -2.43 10.26
CA GLY A 56 -8.87 -1.60 9.49
C GLY A 56 -8.73 -0.08 9.71
N TYR A 57 -7.90 0.37 10.66
CA TYR A 57 -7.59 1.79 10.82
C TYR A 57 -6.43 2.21 9.92
N LYS A 58 -6.60 3.30 9.17
CA LYS A 58 -5.55 3.85 8.30
C LYS A 58 -4.42 4.46 9.14
N ALA A 59 -3.41 3.66 9.43
CA ALA A 59 -2.28 4.04 10.27
C ALA A 59 -1.24 4.87 9.51
N ILE A 60 -0.96 4.51 8.26
CA ILE A 60 0.11 5.13 7.45
C ILE A 60 -0.44 5.45 6.07
N SER A 61 -0.09 6.62 5.55
CA SER A 61 -0.45 7.06 4.21
C SER A 61 0.69 7.86 3.61
N GLY A 62 1.07 7.56 2.38
CA GLY A 62 2.13 8.28 1.68
C GLY A 62 2.24 7.88 0.22
N ARG A 63 3.39 8.19 -0.37
CA ARG A 63 3.68 7.88 -1.77
C ARG A 63 5.08 7.33 -1.90
N LEU A 64 5.24 6.34 -2.78
CA LEU A 64 6.55 5.93 -3.28
C LEU A 64 7.04 6.97 -4.29
N SER A 65 8.34 7.27 -4.28
CA SER A 65 8.93 8.09 -5.32
C SER A 65 8.79 7.39 -6.68
N PHE A 66 8.61 8.17 -7.76
CA PHE A 66 8.64 7.63 -9.12
C PHE A 66 10.05 7.24 -9.54
N PHE A 67 11.06 7.93 -9.01
CA PHE A 67 12.48 7.75 -9.36
C PHE A 67 13.28 7.04 -8.28
N GLY A 68 12.67 6.79 -7.12
CA GLY A 68 13.33 6.16 -5.98
C GLY A 68 12.77 4.78 -5.73
N ASP A 69 13.67 3.84 -5.45
CA ASP A 69 13.31 2.45 -5.16
C ASP A 69 12.86 2.27 -3.72
N THR A 70 13.09 3.24 -2.84
CA THR A 70 12.76 3.16 -1.41
C THR A 70 11.95 4.36 -0.94
N ALA A 71 11.10 4.14 0.05
CA ALA A 71 10.40 5.19 0.79
C ALA A 71 10.22 4.77 2.25
N ILE A 72 10.39 5.73 3.16
CA ILE A 72 9.99 5.60 4.55
C ILE A 72 8.78 6.51 4.75
N MET A 73 7.69 5.94 5.23
CA MET A 73 6.46 6.66 5.52
C MET A 73 6.14 6.52 7.00
N ASN A 74 5.73 7.62 7.62
CA ASN A 74 5.38 7.67 9.02
C ASN A 74 3.88 7.94 9.19
N GLY A 75 3.37 7.59 10.36
CA GLY A 75 1.97 7.72 10.73
C GLY A 75 1.79 7.38 12.20
N GLU A 76 0.55 7.07 12.58
CA GLU A 76 0.19 6.83 13.97
C GLU A 76 -0.91 5.77 14.04
N TYR A 77 -0.83 4.89 15.04
CA TYR A 77 -1.87 3.91 15.34
C TYR A 77 -2.10 3.85 16.85
N GLN A 78 -3.30 4.23 17.29
CA GLN A 78 -3.69 4.23 18.71
C GLN A 78 -2.76 5.03 19.64
N GLY A 79 -2.23 6.17 19.17
CA GLY A 79 -1.28 7.01 19.94
C GLY A 79 0.17 6.54 19.86
N GLU A 80 0.45 5.43 19.19
CA GLU A 80 1.80 4.90 18.98
C GLU A 80 2.32 5.30 17.59
N GLU A 81 3.61 5.62 17.50
CA GLU A 81 4.27 5.89 16.22
C GLU A 81 4.19 4.64 15.33
N ALA A 82 3.73 4.82 14.09
CA ALA A 82 3.71 3.77 13.09
C ALA A 82 4.58 4.20 11.89
N SER A 83 5.38 3.27 11.35
CA SER A 83 6.19 3.54 10.17
C SER A 83 6.18 2.38 9.18
N ALA A 84 6.41 2.70 7.91
CA ALA A 84 6.49 1.73 6.83
C ALA A 84 7.73 1.98 6.00
N HIS A 85 8.58 0.96 5.93
CA HIS A 85 9.79 0.95 5.13
C HIS A 85 9.50 0.16 3.87
N CYS A 86 9.29 0.89 2.77
CA CYS A 86 8.89 0.34 1.50
C CYS A 86 10.05 0.31 0.52
N ARG A 87 10.12 -0.76 -0.25
CA ARG A 87 11.01 -0.88 -1.40
C ARG A 87 10.24 -1.39 -2.60
N ARG A 88 10.32 -0.64 -3.71
CA ARG A 88 9.99 -1.12 -5.05
C ARG A 88 11.18 -1.90 -5.58
N ARG A 89 10.97 -3.15 -5.96
CA ARG A 89 11.95 -3.95 -6.69
C ARG A 89 11.49 -3.96 -8.14
N GLY A 90 12.25 -3.28 -9.00
CA GLY A 90 12.10 -3.40 -10.44
C GLY A 90 12.90 -4.57 -10.98
N GLY A 91 12.35 -5.36 -11.91
CA GLY A 91 13.05 -6.48 -12.52
C GLY A 91 12.43 -6.92 -13.85
N THR A 92 13.21 -7.63 -14.69
CA THR A 92 12.83 -8.01 -16.07
C THR A 92 11.54 -8.82 -16.18
N TYR A 93 11.05 -9.41 -15.08
CA TYR A 93 9.90 -10.32 -15.07
C TYR A 93 8.75 -9.91 -14.12
N SER A 94 8.99 -9.05 -13.12
CA SER A 94 7.97 -8.60 -12.17
C SER A 94 8.48 -7.41 -11.36
N ASP A 95 7.71 -6.33 -11.40
CA ASP A 95 7.83 -5.23 -10.45
C ASP A 95 6.93 -5.54 -9.26
N TYR A 96 7.47 -5.45 -8.04
CA TYR A 96 6.68 -5.59 -6.83
C TYR A 96 7.09 -4.54 -5.79
N VAL A 97 6.12 -4.13 -4.99
CA VAL A 97 6.34 -3.24 -3.84
C VAL A 97 6.30 -4.09 -2.58
N ARG A 98 7.33 -4.00 -1.75
CA ARG A 98 7.37 -4.64 -0.44
C ARG A 98 7.51 -3.60 0.65
N CYS A 99 6.61 -3.61 1.61
CA CYS A 99 6.66 -2.73 2.78
C CYS A 99 6.78 -3.53 4.06
N THR A 100 7.72 -3.14 4.92
CA THR A 100 7.79 -3.61 6.29
C THR A 100 7.20 -2.55 7.21
N VAL A 101 6.18 -2.92 7.96
CA VAL A 101 5.45 -2.03 8.87
C VAL A 101 6.00 -2.20 10.27
N PHE A 102 6.15 -1.10 11.00
CA PHE A 102 6.60 -1.04 12.38
C PHE A 102 5.60 -0.21 13.20
N VAL A 103 5.39 -0.60 14.46
CA VAL A 103 4.61 0.16 15.45
C VAL A 103 5.46 0.26 16.71
N ASN A 104 5.71 1.47 17.19
CA ASN A 104 6.60 1.78 18.30
C ASN A 104 7.98 1.10 18.15
N GLY A 105 8.58 1.24 16.95
CA GLY A 105 9.87 0.65 16.58
C GLY A 105 9.89 -0.87 16.41
N GLN A 106 8.79 -1.59 16.67
CA GLN A 106 8.73 -3.04 16.55
C GLN A 106 8.10 -3.45 15.22
N LYS A 107 8.73 -4.41 14.52
CA LYS A 107 8.20 -4.94 13.27
C LYS A 107 6.81 -5.55 13.49
N ALA A 108 5.81 -4.98 12.83
CA ALA A 108 4.42 -5.42 12.85
C ALA A 108 4.08 -6.34 11.67
N ALA A 109 4.53 -6.05 10.44
CA ALA A 109 4.20 -6.93 9.31
C ALA A 109 5.14 -6.70 8.12
N THR A 110 5.08 -7.61 7.15
CA THR A 110 5.60 -7.34 5.80
C THR A 110 4.51 -7.66 4.78
N ILE A 111 4.09 -6.63 4.05
CA ILE A 111 3.08 -6.72 2.99
C ILE A 111 3.74 -6.49 1.63
N GLN A 112 3.18 -7.10 0.59
CA GLN A 112 3.69 -6.98 -0.77
C GLN A 112 2.55 -6.93 -1.77
N TRP A 113 2.76 -6.16 -2.84
CA TRP A 113 1.92 -6.05 -4.01
C TRP A 113 2.78 -6.40 -5.22
#